data_AF-A0A0D3LN86-F1
#
_entry.id   AF-A0A0D3LN86-F1
#
_cell.length_a   1.000
_cell.length_b   1.000
_cell.length_c   1.000
_cell.angle_alpha   90.00
_cell.angle_beta   90.00
_cell.angle_gamma   90.00
#
_symmetry.space_group_name_H-M   'P 1'
#
loop_
_entity.id
_entity.type
_entity.pdbx_description
1 polymer ?
#
loop_
_entity_poly.entity_id
_entity_poly.type
_entity_poly.pdbx_seq_one_letter_code
_entity_poly.pdbx_strand_id
1 'polypeptide(L)' 'MFLADGWKRGIGVYWKNVEKEGYNPSKDRKTLVVRKELFVDYELPMKDEYSEFILNLIESKE' A
#
# COMPACT_ATOMS: atom_id res chain seq x y z
N MET A 1 6.37 -14.32 24.05
CA MET A 1 7.09 -13.20 23.43
C MET A 1 7.69 -13.72 22.13
N PHE A 2 6.94 -13.61 21.03
CA PHE A 2 7.36 -14.11 19.71
C PHE A 2 8.22 -13.03 19.05
N LEU A 3 9.53 -13.25 19.02
CA LEU A 3 10.50 -12.33 18.45
C LEU A 3 10.60 -12.57 16.94
N ALA A 4 10.32 -11.51 16.18
CA ALA A 4 10.88 -11.25 14.85
C ALA A 4 10.67 -12.33 13.78
N ASP A 5 9.43 -12.70 13.49
CA ASP A 5 9.15 -13.47 12.28
C ASP A 5 9.30 -12.63 10.98
N GLY A 6 9.45 -11.30 11.09
CA GLY A 6 9.56 -10.38 9.94
C GLY A 6 10.86 -10.48 9.13
N TRP A 7 11.97 -10.95 9.71
CA TRP A 7 13.26 -10.97 9.00
C TRP A 7 13.44 -12.11 8.00
N LYS A 8 12.67 -13.20 8.13
CA LYS A 8 12.75 -14.34 7.20
C LYS A 8 11.83 -14.20 5.99
N ARG A 9 10.87 -13.25 6.03
CA ARG A 9 9.83 -13.07 5.00
C ARG A 9 10.17 -12.01 3.93
N GLY A 10 11.11 -11.11 4.22
CA GLY A 10 11.41 -9.97 3.35
C GLY A 10 10.44 -8.80 3.56
N ILE A 11 10.60 -7.74 2.78
CA ILE A 11 9.78 -6.50 2.85
C ILE A 11 9.16 -6.28 1.48
N GLY A 12 7.86 -6.01 1.43
CA GLY A 12 7.14 -5.61 0.22
C GLY A 12 7.18 -4.11 0.04
N VAL A 13 7.60 -3.62 -1.14
CA VAL A 13 7.56 -2.19 -1.46
C VAL A 13 6.76 -1.99 -2.73
N TYR A 14 5.66 -1.25 -2.63
CA TYR A 14 4.76 -1.05 -3.76
C TYR A 14 4.06 0.31 -3.71
N TRP A 15 3.47 0.69 -4.84
CA TRP A 15 2.75 1.95 -4.97
C TRP A 15 1.27 1.72 -4.64
N LYS A 16 0.75 2.47 -3.68
CA LYS A 16 -0.66 2.45 -3.32
C LYS A 16 -1.30 3.81 -3.56
N ASN A 17 -2.49 3.82 -4.13
CA ASN A 17 -3.32 5.00 -4.21
C ASN A 17 -3.98 5.22 -2.85
N VAL A 18 -3.67 6.34 -2.21
CA VAL A 18 -4.22 6.72 -0.91
C VAL A 18 -5.04 7.98 -1.09
N GLU A 19 -6.28 7.95 -0.61
CA GLU A 19 -7.11 9.14 -0.51
C GLU A 19 -6.59 10.00 0.64
N LYS A 20 -6.17 11.22 0.32
CA LYS A 20 -5.80 12.24 1.31
C LYS A 20 -6.70 13.45 1.16
N GLU A 21 -7.02 14.07 2.29
CA GLU A 21 -7.67 15.37 2.30
C GLU A 21 -6.67 16.41 1.79
N GLY A 22 -6.90 16.91 0.57
CA GLY A 22 -6.18 18.03 -0.02
C GLY A 22 -6.98 19.31 0.17
N TYR A 23 -6.28 20.43 0.36
CA TYR A 23 -6.91 21.74 0.31
C TYR A 23 -6.74 22.31 -1.09
N ASN A 24 -7.85 22.61 -1.77
CA ASN A 24 -7.80 23.24 -3.09
C ASN A 24 -7.94 24.78 -2.92
N PRO A 25 -6.84 25.54 -3.00
CA PRO A 25 -6.88 26.99 -2.79
C PRO A 25 -7.70 27.73 -3.86
N SER A 26 -7.95 27.12 -5.04
CA SER A 26 -8.78 27.73 -6.08
C SER A 26 -10.28 27.62 -5.82
N LYS A 27 -10.71 26.74 -4.90
CA LYS A 27 -12.13 26.52 -4.58
C LYS A 27 -12.46 26.69 -3.10
N ASP A 28 -11.46 27.01 -2.27
CA ASP A 28 -11.56 27.16 -0.81
C ASP A 28 -12.32 25.99 -0.14
N ARG A 29 -12.06 24.77 -0.62
CA ARG A 29 -12.74 23.56 -0.16
C ARG A 29 -11.74 22.44 0.04
N LYS A 30 -11.93 21.70 1.14
CA LYS A 30 -11.30 20.39 1.34
C LYS A 30 -11.81 19.45 0.24
N THR A 31 -10.90 18.95 -0.56
CA THR A 31 -11.15 18.03 -1.67
C THR A 31 -10.41 16.73 -1.38
N LEU A 32 -11.07 15.60 -1.55
CA LEU A 32 -10.40 14.31 -1.50
C LEU A 32 -9.55 14.16 -2.77
N VAL A 33 -8.24 13.99 -2.60
CA VAL A 33 -7.31 13.76 -3.71
C VAL A 33 -6.72 12.37 -3.58
N VAL A 34 -6.66 11.66 -4.70
CA VAL A 34 -5.99 10.36 -4.78
C VAL A 34 -4.52 10.62 -5.06
N ARG A 35 -3.65 10.25 -4.10
CA ARG A 35 -2.20 10.36 -4.26
C ARG A 35 -1.57 8.97 -4.27
N LYS A 36 -0.70 8.74 -5.25
CA LYS A 36 0.16 7.55 -5.27
C LYS A 36 1.29 7.72 -4.26
N GLU A 37 1.30 6.88 -3.23
CA GLU A 37 2.27 6.89 -2.13
C GLU A 37 3.01 5.56 -2.09
N LEU A 38 4.30 5.61 -1.70
CA LEU A 38 5.11 4.42 -1.55
C LEU A 38 4.74 3.75 -0.24
N PHE A 39 4.20 2.54 -0.32
CA PHE A 39 3.83 1.74 0.84
C PHE A 39 4.89 0.66 1.07
N VAL A 40 5.36 0.56 2.30
CA VAL A 40 6.34 -0.43 2.75
C VAL A 40 5.63 -1.38 3.70
N ASP A 41 5.48 -2.63 3.27
CA ASP A 41 4.84 -3.70 4.02
C ASP A 41 5.91 -4.63 4.61
N TYR A 42 5.95 -4.68 5.94
CA TYR A 42 6.89 -5.50 6.70
C TYR A 42 6.32 -6.88 7.05
N GLU A 43 5.03 -7.11 6.81
CA GLU A 43 4.32 -8.33 7.15
C GLU A 43 3.69 -8.94 5.90
N LEU A 44 4.55 -9.40 5.00
CA LEU A 44 4.09 -10.09 3.80
C LEU A 44 3.33 -11.38 4.17
N PRO A 45 2.14 -11.60 3.58
CA PRO A 45 1.44 -12.88 3.69
C PRO A 45 2.28 -14.00 3.08
N MET A 46 2.00 -15.25 3.45
CA MET A 46 2.75 -16.41 2.97
C MET A 46 1.87 -17.35 2.16
N LYS A 47 2.49 -18.22 1.35
CA LYS A 47 1.81 -19.27 0.57
C LYS A 47 0.80 -18.68 -0.42
N ASP A 48 -0.42 -19.20 -0.44
CA ASP A 48 -1.46 -18.85 -1.41
C ASP A 48 -1.88 -17.37 -1.27
N GLU A 49 -1.91 -16.86 -0.04
CA GLU A 49 -2.20 -15.45 0.24
C GLU A 49 -1.16 -14.50 -0.36
N TYR A 50 0.10 -14.93 -0.46
CA TYR A 50 1.14 -14.16 -1.16
C TYR A 50 0.89 -14.10 -2.67
N SER A 51 0.49 -15.22 -3.26
CA SER A 51 0.18 -15.28 -4.69
C SER A 51 -1.01 -14.39 -5.04
N GLU A 52 -2.08 -14.44 -4.24
CA GLU A 52 -3.24 -13.55 -4.40
C GLU A 52 -2.87 -12.08 -4.20
N PHE A 53 -2.03 -11.77 -3.20
CA PHE A 53 -1.54 -10.41 -2.97
C PHE A 53 -0.80 -9.84 -4.19
N ILE A 54 0.11 -10.62 -4.78
CA ILE A 54 0.86 -10.19 -5.96
C ILE A 54 -0.04 -10.03 -7.19
N LEU A 55 -1.00 -10.94 -7.40
CA LEU A 55 -1.97 -10.83 -8.50
C LEU A 55 -2.78 -9.54 -8.38
N ASN A 56 -3.36 -9.28 -7.20
CA ASN A 56 -4.10 -8.04 -6.92
C ASN A 56 -3.23 -6.79 -7.17
N LEU A 57 -1.94 -6.85 -6.80
CA LEU A 57 -1.02 -5.73 -7.01
C LEU A 57 -0.76 -5.47 -8.50
N ILE A 58 -0.66 -6.52 -9.32
CA ILE A 58 -0.45 -6.41 -10.77
C ILE A 58 -1.72 -5.88 -11.45
N GLU A 59 -2.90 -6.43 -11.11
CA GLU A 59 -4.18 -5.97 -11.66
C GLU A 59 -4.50 -4.53 -11.29
N SER A 60 -4.11 -4.06 -10.09
CA SER A 60 -4.31 -2.66 -9.69
C SER A 60 -3.48 -1.64 -10.49
N LYS A 61 -2.60 -2.11 -11.38
CA LYS A 61 -1.64 -1.30 -12.14
C LYS A 61 -2.00 -1.15 -13.62
N GLU A 62 -2.99 -1.91 -14.12
CA GLU A 62 -3.61 -1.75 -15.45
C GLU A 62 -4.79 -0.77 -15.41
#